data_AF-A0A174CHT8-F1
#
_entry.id   AF-A0A174CHT8-F1
#
_cell.length_a   1.000
_cell.length_b   1.000
_cell.length_c   1.000
_cell.angle_alpha   90.00
_cell.angle_beta   90.00
_cell.angle_gamma   90.00
#
_symmetry.space_group_name_H-M   'P 1'
#
loop_
_entity.id
_entity.type
_entity.pdbx_description
1 polymer ?
#
loop_
_entity_poly.entity_id
_entity_poly.type
_entity_poly.pdbx_seq_one_letter_code
_entity_poly.pdbx_strand_id
1 'polypeptide(L)'
;MIINAHCHCNLLDESYIQVAVYDERLEVTSPGGLYNGLTYEEVMNGHSKIRNKGITNIFSQMGLVEAWGSGIKRILNAAEEYGLSKPRF
;
A
#
# COMPACT_ATOMS: atom_id res chain seq x y z
N MET A 1 -1.74 -5.05 -2.27
CA MET A 1 -1.83 -3.65 -2.76
C MET A 1 -3.11 -2.94 -2.30
N ILE A 2 -4.31 -3.50 -2.53
CA ILE A 2 -5.59 -2.84 -2.20
C ILE A 2 -5.75 -2.47 -0.72
N ILE A 3 -5.43 -3.39 0.19
CA ILE A 3 -5.52 -3.12 1.63
C ILE A 3 -4.53 -2.03 2.05
N ASN A 4 -3.32 -2.03 1.49
CA ASN A 4 -2.30 -1.01 1.74
C ASN A 4 -2.81 0.38 1.31
N ALA A 5 -3.47 0.46 0.15
CA ALA A 5 -4.10 1.70 -0.32
C ALA A 5 -5.12 2.24 0.70
N HIS A 6 -5.99 1.38 1.26
CA HIS A 6 -6.97 1.81 2.27
C HIS A 6 -6.33 2.26 3.59
N CYS A 7 -5.27 1.58 4.05
CA CYS A 7 -4.55 1.94 5.27
C CYS A 7 -3.86 3.32 5.20
N HIS A 8 -3.47 3.75 4.00
CA HIS A 8 -2.64 4.94 3.79
C HIS A 8 -3.31 6.07 2.99
N CYS A 9 -4.47 5.83 2.37
CA CYS A 9 -5.24 6.83 1.63
C CYS A 9 -5.56 8.08 2.47
N ASN A 10 -5.50 9.27 1.85
CA ASN A 10 -6.01 10.50 2.43
C ASN A 10 -7.54 10.51 2.38
N LEU A 11 -8.20 10.20 3.50
CA LEU A 11 -9.68 10.20 3.59
C LEU A 11 -10.31 11.59 3.61
N LEU A 12 -9.51 12.66 3.67
CA LEU A 12 -10.00 14.03 3.54
C LEU A 12 -10.17 14.46 2.07
N ASP A 13 -9.59 13.71 1.14
CA ASP A 13 -9.82 13.87 -0.28
C ASP A 13 -11.07 13.07 -0.67
N GLU A 14 -12.02 13.70 -1.38
CA GLU A 14 -13.27 13.06 -1.81
C GLU A 14 -13.07 12.07 -2.98
N SER A 15 -11.86 12.02 -3.54
CA SER A 15 -11.48 11.07 -4.58
C SER A 15 -11.45 9.63 -4.06
N TYR A 16 -11.70 8.68 -4.96
CA TYR A 16 -11.66 7.26 -4.64
C TYR A 16 -10.27 6.65 -4.85
N ILE A 17 -10.00 5.53 -4.17
CA ILE A 17 -8.91 4.63 -4.57
C ILE A 17 -9.31 4.05 -5.93
N GLN A 18 -8.48 4.27 -6.94
CA GLN A 18 -8.70 3.80 -8.30
C GLN A 18 -7.88 2.55 -8.57
N VAL A 19 -8.51 1.56 -9.19
CA VAL A 19 -7.87 0.33 -9.65
C VAL A 19 -8.05 0.26 -11.15
N ALA A 20 -6.97 0.45 -11.90
CA ALA A 20 -6.99 0.36 -13.35
C ALA A 20 -6.33 -0.95 -13.79
N VAL A 21 -7.06 -1.73 -14.58
CA VAL A 21 -6.62 -3.01 -15.12
C VAL A 21 -6.32 -2.83 -16.60
N TYR A 22 -5.11 -3.17 -17.01
CA TYR A 22 -4.65 -3.18 -18.39
C TYR A 22 -4.17 -4.59 -18.74
N ASP A 23 -3.97 -4.85 -20.03
CA ASP A 23 -3.55 -6.16 -20.53
C ASP A 23 -2.26 -6.67 -19.87
N GLU A 24 -1.31 -5.77 -19.58
CA GLU A 24 0.02 -6.13 -19.05
C GLU A 24 0.31 -5.57 -17.65
N ARG A 25 -0.65 -4.85 -17.03
CA ARG A 25 -0.41 -4.26 -15.70
C ARG A 25 -1.67 -3.94 -14.91
N LEU A 26 -1.50 -3.88 -13.60
CA LEU A 26 -2.47 -3.37 -12.63
C LEU A 26 -1.90 -2.09 -12.01
N GLU A 27 -2.69 -1.02 -12.01
CA GLU A 27 -2.36 0.22 -11.32
C GLU A 27 -3.34 0.45 -10.16
N VAL A 28 -2.81 0.83 -9.00
CA VAL A 28 -3.60 1.16 -7.81
C VAL A 28 -3.20 2.56 -7.36
N THR A 29 -4.08 3.53 -7.58
CA THR A 29 -3.86 4.93 -7.23
C THR A 29 -4.72 5.29 -6.03
N SER A 30 -4.08 5.77 -4.96
CA SER A 30 -4.77 6.23 -3.76
C SER A 30 -4.60 7.73 -3.55
N PRO A 31 -5.65 8.47 -3.16
CA PRO A 31 -5.57 9.88 -2.84
C PRO A 31 -4.50 10.23 -1.79
N GLY A 32 -3.84 11.37 -2.01
CA GLY A 32 -2.73 11.87 -1.20
C GLY A 32 -1.37 11.29 -1.58
N GLY A 33 -0.35 11.59 -0.77
CA GLY A 33 1.01 11.09 -0.95
C GLY A 33 1.57 10.46 0.32
N LEU A 34 2.89 10.37 0.40
CA LEU A 34 3.58 9.88 1.59
C LEU A 34 3.17 10.67 2.85
N TYR A 35 3.01 9.97 3.96
CA TYR A 35 2.42 10.51 5.17
C TYR A 35 3.48 10.91 6.20
N ASN A 36 3.26 12.06 6.85
CA ASN A 36 4.01 12.47 8.03
C ASN A 36 5.53 12.50 7.83
N GLY A 37 5.95 13.09 6.71
CA GLY A 37 7.36 13.29 6.34
C GLY A 37 8.09 12.03 5.87
N LEU A 38 7.41 10.92 5.62
CA LEU A 38 8.04 9.74 5.03
C LEU A 38 8.63 10.04 3.66
N THR A 39 9.84 9.56 3.44
CA THR A 39 10.51 9.54 2.15
C THR A 39 10.27 8.22 1.43
N TYR A 40 10.47 8.23 0.11
CA TYR A 40 10.36 7.03 -0.72
C TYR A 40 11.34 5.95 -0.27
N GLU A 41 12.60 6.34 0.01
CA GLU A 41 13.64 5.42 0.47
C GLU A 41 13.27 4.73 1.78
N GLU A 42 12.75 5.47 2.76
CA GLU A 42 12.26 4.91 4.03
C GLU A 42 11.15 3.87 3.79
N VAL A 43 10.18 4.18 2.92
CA VAL A 43 9.09 3.26 2.59
C VAL A 43 9.62 1.97 1.95
N MET A 44 10.55 2.09 1.00
CA MET A 44 11.18 0.94 0.35
C MET A 44 12.00 0.10 1.33
N ASN A 45 12.59 0.73 2.35
CA ASN A 45 13.29 0.04 3.44
C ASN A 45 12.34 -0.61 4.46
N GLY A 46 11.02 -0.42 4.33
CA GLY A 46 9.99 -1.02 5.17
C GLY A 46 9.54 -0.14 6.33
N HIS A 47 9.95 1.13 6.38
CA HIS A 47 9.39 2.09 7.32
C HIS A 47 7.98 2.46 6.89
N SER A 48 7.03 2.38 7.83
CA SER A 48 5.64 2.73 7.57
C SER A 48 5.09 3.59 8.68
N LYS A 49 4.31 4.61 8.30
CA LYS A 49 3.51 5.43 9.19
C LYS A 49 2.06 5.29 8.74
N ILE A 50 1.26 4.66 9.59
CA ILE A 50 -0.16 4.42 9.33
C ILE A 50 -0.92 5.75 9.42
N ARG A 51 -1.65 6.10 8.36
CA ARG A 51 -2.56 7.25 8.33
C ARG A 51 -3.89 6.90 8.99
N ASN A 52 -4.48 5.75 8.63
CA ASN A 52 -5.82 5.35 9.05
C ASN A 52 -5.79 4.21 10.09
N LYS A 53 -5.40 4.52 11.34
CA LYS A 53 -5.20 3.51 12.40
C LYS A 53 -6.41 2.60 12.67
N GLY A 54 -7.62 3.17 12.65
CA GLY A 54 -8.85 2.39 12.88
C GLY A 54 -9.06 1.32 11.80
N ILE A 55 -8.91 1.71 10.52
CA ILE A 55 -9.02 0.81 9.37
C ILE A 55 -7.93 -0.27 9.45
N THR A 56 -6.68 0.12 9.71
CA THR A 56 -5.57 -0.83 9.82
C THR A 56 -5.77 -1.82 10.97
N ASN A 57 -6.30 -1.38 12.11
CA ASN A 57 -6.59 -2.25 13.24
C ASN A 57 -7.66 -3.30 12.91
N ILE A 58 -8.73 -2.90 12.22
CA ILE A 58 -9.77 -3.84 11.75
C ILE A 58 -9.14 -4.89 10.82
N PHE A 59 -8.37 -4.45 9.82
CA PHE A 59 -7.69 -5.38 8.92
C PHE A 59 -6.68 -6.28 9.65
N SER A 60 -6.02 -5.79 10.70
CA SER A 60 -5.11 -6.61 11.52
C SER A 60 -5.89 -7.68 12.28
N GLN A 61 -7.05 -7.35 12.85
CA GLN A 61 -7.92 -8.32 13.54
C GLN A 61 -8.49 -9.37 12.58
N MET A 62 -8.68 -9.01 11.31
CA MET A 62 -9.07 -9.94 10.24
C MET A 62 -7.90 -10.76 9.68
N GLY A 63 -6.66 -10.54 10.15
CA GLY A 63 -5.46 -11.21 9.63
C GLY A 63 -5.03 -10.76 8.22
N LEU A 64 -5.53 -9.61 7.75
CA LEU A 64 -5.27 -9.07 6.41
C LEU A 64 -4.02 -8.19 6.33
N VAL A 65 -3.57 -7.63 7.47
CA VAL A 65 -2.33 -6.85 7.57
C VAL A 65 -1.55 -7.19 8.82
N GLU A 66 -0.25 -6.94 8.75
CA GLU A 66 0.67 -7.02 9.88
C GLU A 66 1.14 -5.59 10.22
N ALA A 67 1.32 -5.28 11.50
CA ALA A 67 1.61 -3.92 11.96
C ALA A 67 3.03 -3.39 11.64
N TRP A 68 3.85 -4.14 10.88
CA TRP A 68 5.32 -3.99 10.84
C TRP A 68 5.90 -3.36 9.56
N GLY A 69 5.10 -2.65 8.77
CA GLY A 69 5.60 -2.05 7.52
C GLY A 69 6.07 -3.08 6.47
N SER A 70 5.68 -4.35 6.62
CA SER A 70 6.03 -5.45 5.72
C SER A 70 5.29 -5.39 4.38
N GLY A 71 4.25 -4.55 4.25
CA GLY A 71 3.35 -4.52 3.09
C GLY A 71 4.05 -4.37 1.75
N ILE A 72 4.94 -3.38 1.61
CA ILE A 72 5.69 -3.13 0.35
C ILE A 72 6.61 -4.30 0.03
N LYS A 73 7.38 -4.79 1.02
CA LYS A 73 8.30 -5.94 0.83
C LYS A 73 7.52 -7.19 0.40
N ARG A 74 6.36 -7.45 1.00
CA ARG A 74 5.50 -8.58 0.62
C ARG A 74 4.97 -8.46 -0.81
N ILE A 75 4.61 -7.26 -1.26
CA ILE A 75 4.20 -7.01 -2.64
C ILE A 75 5.36 -7.28 -3.61
N LEU A 76 6.57 -6.79 -3.30
CA LEU A 76 7.76 -7.02 -4.10
C LEU A 76 8.11 -8.51 -4.19
N ASN A 77 8.15 -9.21 -3.05
CA ASN A 77 8.46 -10.63 -2.98
C ASN A 77 7.42 -11.48 -3.73
N ALA A 78 6.13 -11.15 -3.62
CA ALA A 78 5.10 -11.85 -4.37
C ALA A 78 5.30 -11.65 -5.89
N ALA A 79 5.57 -10.44 -6.35
CA ALA A 79 5.84 -10.21 -7.77
C ALA A 79 7.02 -11.06 -8.27
N GLU A 80 8.10 -11.14 -7.48
CA GLU A 80 9.27 -11.98 -7.78
C GLU A 80 8.93 -13.48 -7.81
N GLU A 81 8.18 -13.98 -6.82
CA GLU A 81 7.75 -15.38 -6.73
C GLU A 81 6.93 -15.82 -7.95
N TYR A 82 6.07 -14.94 -8.47
CA TYR A 82 5.27 -15.18 -9.66
C TYR A 82 6.01 -14.86 -10.98
N GLY A 83 7.30 -14.48 -10.92
CA GLY A 83 8.09 -14.13 -12.11
C GLY A 83 7.61 -12.86 -12.83
N LEU A 84 6.92 -11.97 -12.12
CA LEU A 84 6.38 -10.73 -12.66
C LEU A 84 7.40 -9.60 -12.60
N SER A 85 7.18 -8.58 -13.43
CA SER A 85 7.95 -7.33 -13.35
C SER A 85 7.78 -6.67 -11.99
N LYS A 86 8.86 -6.09 -11.46
CA LYS A 86 8.83 -5.39 -10.17
C LYS A 86 7.80 -4.24 -10.20
N PRO A 87 6.89 -4.16 -9.22
CA PRO A 87 5.97 -3.04 -9.07
C PRO A 87 6.70 -1.70 -8.99
N ARG A 88 6.09 -0.67 -9.57
CA ARG A 88 6.51 0.73 -9.47
C ARG A 88 5.56 1.46 -8.52
N PHE A 89 6.09 2.31 -7.65
CA PHE A 89 5.36 3.04 -6.61
C PHE A 89 5.54 4.54 -6.77
#